data_AF-A0A327V0W7-F1
#
_entry.id   AF-A0A327V0W7-F1
#
_cell.length_a   1.000
_cell.length_b   1.000
_cell.length_c   1.000
_cell.angle_alpha   90.00
_cell.angle_beta   90.00
_cell.angle_gamma   90.00
#
_symmetry.space_group_name_H-M   'P 1'
#
loop_
_entity.id
_entity.type
_entity.pdbx_description
1 polymer ?
#
loop_
_entity_poly.entity_id
_entity_poly.type
_entity_poly.pdbx_seq_one_letter_code
_entity_poly.pdbx_strand_id
1 'polypeptide(L)' 'MTAQKTKPKEPVGEAAYLAWIGHTTACAACRVGAPCVTAIRLGRAWRQARA' A
#
# COMPACT_ATOMS: atom_id res chain seq x y z
N MET A 1 33.50 -7.23 0.28
CA MET A 1 32.17 -7.58 0.83
C MET A 1 31.85 -6.49 1.83
N THR A 2 31.18 -5.39 1.46
CA THR A 2 29.72 -5.25 1.56
C THR A 2 29.25 -4.20 0.55
N ALA A 3 28.47 -4.62 -0.44
CA ALA A 3 27.73 -3.69 -1.27
C ALA A 3 26.65 -3.05 -0.41
N GLN A 4 26.87 -1.79 -0.05
CA GLN A 4 25.86 -0.93 0.55
C GLN A 4 24.71 -0.87 -0.45
N LYS A 5 23.62 -1.59 -0.16
CA LYS A 5 22.34 -1.41 -0.85
C LYS A 5 21.90 0.00 -0.52
N THR A 6 22.27 0.94 -1.38
CA THR A 6 21.65 2.25 -1.46
C THR A 6 20.15 1.98 -1.51
N LYS A 7 19.44 2.23 -0.40
CA LYS A 7 17.99 2.25 -0.41
C LYS A 7 17.63 3.28 -1.47
N PRO A 8 16.96 2.89 -2.58
CA PRO A 8 16.28 3.89 -3.37
C PRO A 8 15.38 4.64 -2.40
N LYS A 9 15.21 5.93 -2.59
CA LYS A 9 14.12 6.68 -1.99
C LYS A 9 12.84 5.93 -2.41
N GLU A 10 12.40 4.96 -1.60
CA GLU A 10 11.11 4.30 -1.81
C GLU A 10 10.15 5.46 -1.98
N PRO A 11 9.48 5.60 -3.13
CA PRO A 11 8.52 6.66 -3.26
C PRO A 11 7.55 6.42 -2.11
N VAL A 12 7.22 7.43 -1.32
CA VAL A 12 6.35 7.28 -0.15
C VAL A 12 5.02 6.59 -0.54
N GLY A 13 4.66 6.67 -1.83
CA GLY A 13 3.61 5.88 -2.46
C GLY A 13 3.82 4.35 -2.51
N GLU A 14 5.02 3.79 -2.57
CA GLU A 14 5.27 2.34 -2.60
C GLU A 14 4.85 1.67 -1.28
N ALA A 15 5.28 2.19 -0.14
CA ALA A 15 4.88 1.65 1.16
C ALA A 15 3.36 1.75 1.38
N ALA A 16 2.74 2.87 0.99
CA ALA A 16 1.30 3.06 1.04
C ALA A 16 0.55 2.12 0.07
N TYR A 17 1.13 1.85 -1.09
CA TYR A 17 0.60 0.91 -2.08
C TYR A 17 0.62 -0.52 -1.56
N LEU A 18 1.76 -0.98 -1.02
CA LEU A 18 1.91 -2.31 -0.46
C LEU A 18 0.97 -2.54 0.73
N ALA A 19 0.78 -1.52 1.59
CA ALA A 19 -0.19 -1.58 2.67
C ALA A 19 -1.63 -1.71 2.15
N TRP A 20 -1.98 -0.95 1.09
CA TRP A 20 -3.30 -1.04 0.48
C TRP A 20 -3.57 -2.41 -0.17
N ILE A 21 -2.65 -2.90 -1.01
CA ILE A 21 -2.79 -4.20 -1.69
C ILE A 21 -2.73 -5.38 -0.71
N GLY A 22 -1.84 -5.31 0.29
CA GLY A 22 -1.76 -6.31 1.34
C GLY A 22 -3.08 -6.42 2.11
N HIS A 23 -3.73 -5.29 2.38
CA HIS A 23 -5.05 -5.29 3.00
C HIS A 23 -6.14 -5.88 2.10
N THR A 24 -6.20 -5.48 0.82
CA THR A 24 -7.25 -5.96 -0.08
C THR A 24 -7.16 -7.45 -0.37
N THR A 25 -5.96 -8.02 -0.35
CA THR A 25 -5.74 -9.47 -0.55
C THR A 25 -6.03 -10.29 0.71
N ALA A 26 -5.80 -9.75 1.90
CA ALA A 26 -6.04 -10.46 3.17
C ALA A 26 -7.47 -10.28 3.72
N CYS A 27 -8.11 -9.12 3.50
CA CYS A 27 -9.41 -8.81 4.10
C CYS A 27 -10.55 -9.57 3.41
N ALA A 28 -11.35 -10.32 4.19
CA ALA A 28 -12.49 -11.09 3.67
C ALA A 28 -13.54 -10.19 2.97
N ALA A 29 -13.84 -9.02 3.54
CA ALA A 29 -14.76 -8.06 2.94
C ALA A 29 -14.27 -7.58 1.57
N CYS A 30 -12.98 -7.20 1.46
CA CYS A 30 -12.39 -6.81 0.18
C CYS A 30 -12.41 -7.95 -0.84
N ARG A 31 -12.13 -9.19 -0.40
CA ARG A 31 -12.12 -10.36 -1.29
C ARG A 31 -13.48 -10.71 -1.88
N VAL A 32 -14.57 -10.43 -1.17
CA VAL A 32 -15.94 -10.64 -1.67
C VAL A 32 -16.53 -9.39 -2.35
N GLY A 33 -15.73 -8.33 -2.53
CA GLY A 33 -16.18 -7.08 -3.14
C GLY A 33 -17.07 -6.20 -2.25
N ALA A 34 -17.13 -6.48 -0.94
CA ALA A 34 -17.88 -5.69 0.02
C ALA A 34 -17.17 -4.36 0.35
N PRO A 35 -17.92 -3.30 0.69
CA PRO A 35 -17.34 -2.02 1.08
C PRO A 35 -16.46 -2.16 2.33
N CYS A 36 -15.21 -1.72 2.22
CA CYS A 36 -14.23 -1.73 3.32
C CYS A 36 -13.65 -0.33 3.55
N VAL A 37 -13.99 0.27 4.69
CA VAL A 37 -13.52 1.61 5.07
C VAL A 37 -11.99 1.67 5.15
N THR A 38 -11.35 0.60 5.63
CA THR A 38 -9.88 0.53 5.74
C THR A 38 -9.22 0.55 4.36
N ALA A 39 -9.71 -0.26 3.41
CA ALA A 39 -9.22 -0.24 2.04
C ALA A 39 -9.40 1.13 1.37
N ILE A 40 -10.55 1.80 1.61
CA ILE A 40 -10.81 3.14 1.08
C ILE A 40 -9.81 4.16 1.64
N ARG A 41 -9.54 4.13 2.95
CA ARG A 41 -8.57 5.02 3.60
C ARG A 41 -7.14 4.78 3.11
N LEU A 42 -6.73 3.52 3.00
CA LEU A 42 -5.41 3.14 2.48
C LEU A 42 -5.23 3.56 1.02
N GLY A 43 -6.22 3.28 0.16
CA GLY A 43 -6.19 3.71 -1.24
C GLY A 43 -6.20 5.24 -1.41
N ARG A 44 -6.81 5.99 -0.47
CA ARG A 44 -6.71 7.46 -0.44
C ARG A 44 -5.31 7.92 -0.04
N ALA A 45 -4.74 7.32 1.01
CA ALA A 45 -3.39 7.64 1.47
C ALA A 45 -2.34 7.38 0.39
N TRP A 46 -2.45 6.25 -0.32
CA TRP A 46 -1.60 5.95 -1.47
C TRP A 46 -1.71 7.00 -2.58
N ARG A 47 -2.94 7.38 -2.98
CA ARG A 47 -3.16 8.41 -4.00
C ARG A 47 -2.58 9.76 -3.62
N GLN A 48 -2.64 10.14 -2.35
CA GLN A 48 -2.02 11.38 -1.85
C GLN A 48 -0.50 11.30 -1.83
N ALA A 49 0.07 10.13 -1.53
CA ALA A 49 1.51 9.93 -1.46
C ALA A 49 2.20 9.86 -2.84
N ARG A 50 1.44 9.76 -3.93
CA ARG A 50 1.94 9.74 -5.32
C ARG A 50 1.62 11.00 -6.13
N ALA A 51 0.82 11.91 -5.58
CA ALA A 51 0.50 13.20 -6.19
C ALA A 51 1.62 14.20 -5.91
#